data_AF-A0A3M1G2J5-F1
#
_entry.id   AF-A0A3M1G2J5-F1
#
_cell.length_a   1.000
_cell.length_b   1.000
_cell.length_c   1.000
_cell.angle_alpha   90.00
_cell.angle_beta   90.00
_cell.angle_gamma   90.00
#
_symmetry.space_group_name_H-M   'P 1'
#
loop_
_entity.id
_entity.type
_entity.pdbx_description
1 polymer ?
#
loop_
_entity_poly.entity_id
_entity_poly.type
_entity_poly.pdbx_seq_one_letter_code
_entity_poly.pdbx_strand_id
1 'polypeptide(L)'
;IDISREEGLKIRAALKKQRERFQDNVFFALALAEGVNLPYLPLSQLLKGRRLRFRWQNSWRQAFCIYLSTDVKEPLIQRALKAIEEDLDGFVVVLPPSVDEGSFSSLMQTVHSSLKALLVCWVPQKLSPEDRQLIEEYLGMQQLSLRFPELKQTLKERTRTFHQTITDLYYEGRLLYGDGEVYERPSRIGLLPFDKLLAQVLDRPLKNIHPLHMSVMPRIEFFSEEQIRKLYKHFILKGKITLQEAEERGLTVLIRDLMGPLGLVRTKGRSYVLEVSPEEKLIKHLFDLIGEGTEWFSLVRALKKGQWGLSDLQLQLVVSSAVASGQVSLYNRDEPVRITGPETFTRGGFTHLKKAKTIP
;
A
#
# COMPACT_ATOMS: atom_id res chain seq x y z
N ILE A 1 -30.82 33.25 -41.15
CA ILE A 1 -30.51 33.13 -39.70
C ILE A 1 -29.31 32.20 -39.62
N ASP A 2 -28.17 32.72 -39.19
CA ASP A 2 -26.86 32.07 -39.29
C ASP A 2 -26.68 31.09 -38.11
N ILE A 3 -27.04 29.82 -38.36
CA ILE A 3 -27.18 28.76 -37.35
C ILE A 3 -25.84 28.53 -36.59
N SER A 4 -24.70 28.74 -37.26
CA SER A 4 -23.35 28.64 -36.67
C SER A 4 -23.08 29.71 -35.60
N ARG A 5 -23.58 30.93 -35.81
CA ARG A 5 -23.38 32.05 -34.88
C ARG A 5 -24.28 31.93 -33.64
N GLU A 6 -25.50 31.43 -33.80
CA GLU A 6 -26.43 31.21 -32.69
C GLU A 6 -25.99 30.03 -31.80
N GLU A 7 -25.48 28.96 -32.40
CA GLU A 7 -24.94 27.80 -31.70
C GLU A 7 -23.66 28.15 -30.92
N GLY A 8 -22.77 28.94 -31.51
CA GLY A 8 -21.60 29.50 -30.81
C GLY A 8 -21.96 30.37 -29.60
N LEU A 9 -23.05 31.17 -29.68
CA LEU A 9 -23.55 31.94 -28.53
C LEU A 9 -24.11 31.04 -27.42
N LYS A 10 -24.83 29.98 -27.78
CA LYS A 10 -25.35 28.97 -26.82
C LYS A 10 -24.21 28.25 -26.09
N ILE A 11 -23.16 27.86 -26.80
CA ILE A 11 -21.96 27.23 -26.22
C ILE A 11 -21.26 28.18 -25.24
N ARG A 12 -21.03 29.44 -25.64
CA ARG A 12 -20.39 30.44 -24.76
C ARG A 12 -21.21 30.72 -23.50
N ALA A 13 -22.52 30.86 -23.63
CA ALA A 13 -23.41 31.05 -22.49
C ALA A 13 -23.40 29.83 -21.55
N ALA A 14 -23.40 28.61 -22.10
CA ALA A 14 -23.30 27.38 -21.31
C ALA A 14 -21.96 27.25 -20.59
N LEU A 15 -20.84 27.57 -21.26
CA LEU A 15 -19.51 27.58 -20.65
C LEU A 15 -19.41 28.61 -19.53
N LYS A 16 -19.95 29.82 -19.73
CA LYS A 16 -20.01 30.85 -18.68
C LYS A 16 -20.76 30.33 -17.44
N LYS A 17 -21.92 29.70 -17.63
CA LYS A 17 -22.70 29.10 -16.55
C LYS A 17 -21.96 27.97 -15.83
N GLN A 18 -21.18 27.15 -16.55
CA GLN A 18 -20.35 26.12 -15.90
C GLN A 18 -19.22 26.74 -15.07
N ARG A 19 -18.58 27.80 -15.56
CA ARG A 19 -17.54 28.51 -14.82
C ARG A 19 -18.05 29.12 -13.52
N GLU A 20 -19.26 29.67 -13.53
CA GLU A 20 -19.91 30.15 -12.30
C GLU A 20 -20.08 29.04 -11.26
N ARG A 21 -20.32 27.79 -11.68
CA ARG A 21 -20.38 26.63 -10.76
C ARG A 21 -19.01 26.26 -10.19
N PHE A 22 -17.92 26.48 -10.92
CA PHE A 22 -16.56 26.23 -10.42
C PHE A 22 -16.08 27.23 -9.35
N GLN A 23 -16.90 28.23 -9.00
CA GLN A 23 -16.69 29.03 -7.79
C GLN A 23 -16.90 28.20 -6.51
N ASP A 24 -17.73 27.16 -6.57
CA ASP A 24 -17.79 26.15 -5.53
C ASP A 24 -16.56 25.23 -5.63
N ASN A 25 -15.65 25.37 -4.67
CA ASN A 25 -14.40 24.61 -4.61
C ASN A 25 -14.61 23.10 -4.50
N VAL A 26 -15.71 22.64 -3.90
CA VAL A 26 -16.03 21.21 -3.81
C VAL A 26 -16.45 20.70 -5.17
N PHE A 27 -17.33 21.44 -5.85
CA PHE A 27 -17.74 21.11 -7.23
C PHE A 27 -16.54 21.10 -8.18
N PHE A 28 -15.66 22.10 -8.09
CA PHE A 28 -14.42 22.16 -8.87
C PHE A 28 -13.51 20.97 -8.59
N ALA A 29 -13.28 20.62 -7.33
CA ALA A 29 -12.44 19.47 -6.95
C ALA A 29 -12.99 18.15 -7.51
N LEU A 30 -14.30 17.92 -7.42
CA LEU A 30 -14.92 16.73 -7.99
C LEU A 30 -14.79 16.67 -9.52
N ALA A 31 -15.09 17.77 -10.20
CA ALA A 31 -14.95 17.85 -11.65
C ALA A 31 -13.51 17.63 -12.11
N LEU A 32 -12.54 18.19 -11.38
CA LEU A 32 -11.11 17.99 -11.63
C LEU A 32 -10.74 16.51 -11.51
N ALA A 33 -11.13 15.85 -10.42
CA ALA A 33 -10.83 14.45 -10.24
C ALA A 33 -11.49 13.56 -11.29
N GLU A 34 -12.75 13.80 -11.65
CA GLU A 34 -13.43 13.08 -12.74
C GLU A 34 -12.74 13.26 -14.10
N GLY A 35 -12.22 14.47 -14.36
CA GLY A 35 -11.54 14.82 -15.60
C GLY A 35 -10.12 14.27 -15.73
N VAL A 36 -9.50 13.78 -14.65
CA VAL A 36 -8.09 13.37 -14.63
C VAL A 36 -7.96 11.86 -14.36
N ASN A 37 -7.46 11.14 -15.36
CA ASN A 37 -7.18 9.71 -15.26
C ASN A 37 -5.85 9.36 -15.94
N LEU A 38 -4.75 9.88 -15.38
CA LEU A 38 -3.41 9.64 -15.90
C LEU A 38 -2.80 8.38 -15.24
N PRO A 39 -1.94 7.61 -15.93
CA PRO A 39 -1.33 6.40 -15.36
C PRO A 39 -0.53 6.64 -14.07
N TYR A 40 -0.03 7.87 -13.90
CA TYR A 40 0.78 8.33 -12.77
C TYR A 40 0.00 9.24 -11.81
N LEU A 41 -1.22 9.64 -12.18
CA LEU A 41 -2.11 10.47 -11.36
C LEU A 41 -3.59 10.14 -11.68
N PRO A 42 -4.12 9.00 -11.21
CA PRO A 42 -5.43 8.50 -11.60
C PRO A 42 -6.55 9.07 -10.70
N LEU A 43 -6.71 10.39 -10.60
CA LEU A 43 -7.61 11.03 -9.63
C LEU A 43 -9.05 10.48 -9.67
N SER A 44 -9.60 10.24 -10.86
CA SER A 44 -10.96 9.71 -11.04
C SER A 44 -11.16 8.36 -10.37
N GLN A 45 -10.10 7.54 -10.33
CA GLN A 45 -10.12 6.21 -9.69
C GLN A 45 -9.99 6.30 -8.16
N LEU A 46 -9.55 7.45 -7.63
CA LEU A 46 -9.34 7.68 -6.20
C LEU A 46 -10.55 8.32 -5.51
N LEU A 47 -11.56 8.79 -6.25
CA LEU A 47 -12.75 9.46 -5.71
C LEU A 47 -13.50 8.64 -4.65
N LYS A 48 -13.58 7.32 -4.83
CA LYS A 48 -14.22 6.39 -3.87
C LYS A 48 -13.24 5.74 -2.88
N GLY A 49 -11.97 6.11 -2.99
CA GLY A 49 -10.87 5.41 -2.36
C GLY A 49 -10.61 4.04 -3.00
N ARG A 50 -9.35 3.64 -3.05
CA ARG A 50 -8.93 2.39 -3.69
C ARG A 50 -7.81 1.72 -2.90
N ARG A 51 -7.94 0.41 -2.69
CA ARG A 51 -6.82 -0.43 -2.25
C ARG A 51 -5.93 -0.73 -3.45
N LEU A 52 -4.64 -0.43 -3.32
CA LEU A 52 -3.64 -0.64 -4.35
C LEU A 52 -2.51 -1.49 -3.80
N ARG A 53 -2.02 -2.40 -4.63
CA ARG A 53 -0.85 -3.22 -4.31
C ARG A 53 0.38 -2.58 -4.92
N PHE A 54 1.46 -2.57 -4.16
CA PHE A 54 2.77 -2.13 -4.61
C PHE A 54 3.83 -3.09 -4.07
N ARG A 55 5.04 -3.00 -4.61
CA ARG A 55 6.17 -3.84 -4.20
C ARG A 55 7.18 -3.01 -3.44
N TRP A 56 7.53 -3.44 -2.24
CA TRP A 56 8.55 -2.82 -1.41
C TRP A 56 9.47 -3.91 -0.88
N GLN A 57 10.77 -3.79 -1.18
CA GLN A 57 11.80 -4.78 -0.80
C GLN A 57 11.35 -6.22 -1.14
N ASN A 58 10.98 -6.45 -2.41
CA ASN A 58 10.49 -7.74 -2.92
C ASN A 58 9.27 -8.35 -2.23
N SER A 59 8.61 -7.59 -1.36
CA SER A 59 7.37 -8.00 -0.68
C SER A 59 6.19 -7.24 -1.25
N TRP A 60 5.06 -7.93 -1.42
CA TRP A 60 3.80 -7.28 -1.76
C TRP A 60 3.25 -6.52 -0.55
N ARG A 61 2.89 -5.27 -0.79
CA ARG A 61 2.29 -4.36 0.18
C ARG A 61 0.96 -3.83 -0.32
N GLN A 62 0.17 -3.29 0.59
CA GLN A 62 -1.12 -2.69 0.29
C GLN A 62 -1.22 -1.29 0.87
N ALA A 63 -1.64 -0.33 0.04
CA ALA A 63 -2.00 1.00 0.49
C ALA A 63 -3.43 1.33 0.11
N PHE A 64 -4.09 2.16 0.91
CA PHE A 64 -5.36 2.77 0.54
C PHE A 64 -5.12 4.20 0.07
N CYS A 65 -5.59 4.53 -1.13
CA CYS A 65 -5.42 5.86 -1.72
C CYS A 65 -6.78 6.49 -1.95
N ILE A 66 -6.97 7.75 -1.56
CA ILE A 66 -8.24 8.46 -1.73
C ILE A 66 -8.02 9.91 -2.12
N TYR A 67 -8.88 10.42 -3.00
CA TYR A 67 -8.98 11.84 -3.31
C TYR A 67 -10.10 12.46 -2.46
N LEU A 68 -9.83 13.59 -1.79
CA LEU A 68 -10.82 14.28 -0.98
C LEU A 68 -11.23 15.59 -1.64
N SER A 69 -12.52 15.87 -1.78
CA SER A 69 -12.98 17.18 -2.27
C SER A 69 -13.07 18.27 -1.18
N THR A 70 -12.75 17.92 0.07
CA THR A 70 -12.83 18.80 1.24
C THR A 70 -11.61 18.59 2.14
N ASP A 71 -11.48 19.45 3.16
CA ASP A 71 -10.46 19.34 4.19
C ASP A 71 -10.41 17.95 4.85
N VAL A 72 -9.20 17.56 5.25
CA VAL A 72 -8.99 16.35 6.06
C VAL A 72 -9.63 16.53 7.43
N LYS A 73 -10.42 15.54 7.85
CA LYS A 73 -11.11 15.52 9.14
C LYS A 73 -10.61 14.39 10.03
N GLU A 74 -10.69 14.58 11.34
CA GLU A 74 -10.28 13.60 12.34
C GLU A 74 -10.87 12.19 12.13
N PRO A 75 -12.17 12.00 11.80
CA PRO A 75 -12.71 10.65 11.60
C PRO A 75 -12.02 9.88 10.47
N LEU A 76 -11.52 10.57 9.43
CA LEU A 76 -10.76 9.93 8.37
C LEU A 76 -9.40 9.45 8.88
N ILE A 77 -8.70 10.29 9.65
CA ILE A 77 -7.41 9.95 10.24
C ILE A 77 -7.53 8.74 11.17
N GLN A 78 -8.53 8.71 12.04
CA GLN A 78 -8.76 7.59 12.96
C GLN A 78 -9.03 6.29 12.19
N ARG A 79 -9.85 6.35 11.14
CA ARG A 79 -10.10 5.20 10.26
C ARG A 79 -8.84 4.75 9.53
N ALA A 80 -8.01 5.69 9.08
CA ALA A 80 -6.79 5.39 8.36
C ALA A 80 -5.75 4.71 9.27
N LEU A 81 -5.54 5.23 10.48
CA LEU A 81 -4.66 4.62 11.49
C LEU A 81 -5.12 3.21 11.85
N LYS A 82 -6.41 3.02 12.13
CA LYS A 82 -6.98 1.70 12.41
C LYS A 82 -6.74 0.74 11.24
N ALA A 83 -6.95 1.19 10.00
CA ALA A 83 -6.71 0.36 8.83
C ALA A 83 -5.24 -0.01 8.64
N ILE A 84 -4.31 0.90 8.97
CA ILE A 84 -2.85 0.63 8.96
C ILE A 84 -2.47 -0.38 10.05
N GLU A 85 -3.03 -0.23 11.25
CA GLU A 85 -2.79 -1.16 12.37
C GLU A 85 -3.29 -2.59 12.08
N GLU A 86 -4.38 -2.71 11.33
CA GLU A 86 -5.00 -4.00 11.02
C GLU A 86 -4.38 -4.68 9.78
N ASP A 87 -4.27 -3.97 8.67
CA ASP A 87 -4.06 -4.61 7.36
C ASP A 87 -3.13 -3.80 6.44
N LEU A 88 -3.32 -2.49 6.33
CA LEU A 88 -2.64 -1.66 5.34
C LEU A 88 -1.20 -1.32 5.70
N ASP A 89 -0.33 -1.24 4.71
CA ASP A 89 1.06 -0.78 4.82
C ASP A 89 1.22 0.72 4.50
N GLY A 90 0.13 1.40 4.16
CA GLY A 90 0.13 2.85 3.91
C GLY A 90 -1.25 3.40 3.61
N PHE A 91 -1.40 4.71 3.79
CA PHE A 91 -2.65 5.40 3.46
C PHE A 91 -2.32 6.77 2.87
N VAL A 92 -2.73 7.00 1.63
CA VAL A 92 -2.41 8.20 0.85
C VAL A 92 -3.67 9.01 0.59
N VAL A 93 -3.66 10.27 1.02
CA VAL A 93 -4.71 11.26 0.76
C VAL A 93 -4.21 12.22 -0.30
N VAL A 94 -4.95 12.36 -1.40
CA VAL A 94 -4.65 13.33 -2.46
C VAL A 94 -5.64 14.49 -2.33
N LEU A 95 -5.12 15.72 -2.22
CA LEU A 95 -5.95 16.92 -2.06
C LEU A 95 -6.14 17.68 -3.38
N PRO A 96 -7.24 18.43 -3.55
CA PRO A 96 -7.39 19.43 -4.59
C PRO A 96 -6.54 20.66 -4.28
N PRO A 97 -6.24 21.48 -5.29
CA PRO A 97 -5.55 22.75 -5.10
C PRO A 97 -6.35 23.81 -4.33
N SER A 98 -7.64 23.57 -4.10
CA SER A 98 -8.53 24.46 -3.33
C SER A 98 -8.53 24.19 -1.83
N VAL A 99 -7.96 23.07 -1.37
CA VAL A 99 -7.94 22.65 0.03
C VAL A 99 -6.57 22.93 0.63
N ASP A 100 -6.56 23.56 1.80
CA ASP A 100 -5.35 23.81 2.56
C ASP A 100 -4.94 22.58 3.37
N GLU A 101 -3.64 22.37 3.50
CA GLU A 101 -3.07 21.24 4.24
C GLU A 101 -3.03 21.44 5.77
N GLY A 102 -3.32 22.65 6.25
CA GLY A 102 -3.23 23.01 7.67
C GLY A 102 -4.05 22.10 8.56
N SER A 103 -5.19 21.59 8.06
CA SER A 103 -6.00 20.62 8.81
C SER A 103 -5.28 19.27 8.98
N PHE A 104 -4.59 18.77 7.95
CA PHE A 104 -3.80 17.54 8.04
C PHE A 104 -2.67 17.71 9.05
N SER A 105 -1.86 18.76 8.90
CA SER A 105 -0.73 19.05 9.80
C SER A 105 -1.15 19.21 11.26
N SER A 106 -2.24 19.93 11.52
CA SER A 106 -2.78 20.12 12.88
C SER A 106 -3.26 18.81 13.49
N LEU A 107 -3.95 17.96 12.71
CA LEU A 107 -4.39 16.64 13.18
C LEU A 107 -3.19 15.74 13.50
N MET A 108 -2.14 15.74 12.67
CA MET A 108 -0.96 14.91 12.88
C MET A 108 -0.17 15.26 14.15
N GLN A 109 -0.26 16.50 14.64
CA GLN A 109 0.32 16.92 15.92
C GLN A 109 -0.40 16.27 17.12
N THR A 110 -1.69 15.98 16.98
CA THR A 110 -2.50 15.35 18.06
C THR A 110 -2.42 13.83 18.08
N VAL A 111 -1.91 13.21 17.02
CA VAL A 111 -1.82 11.75 16.90
C VAL A 111 -0.56 11.21 17.57
N HIS A 112 -0.73 10.35 18.58
CA HIS A 112 0.34 9.67 19.31
C HIS A 112 0.52 8.20 18.86
N SER A 113 0.85 7.99 17.58
CA SER A 113 1.17 6.67 17.04
C SER A 113 2.38 6.77 16.11
N SER A 114 3.33 5.85 16.21
CA SER A 114 4.47 5.78 15.27
C SER A 114 3.99 5.48 13.85
N LEU A 115 2.88 4.73 13.71
CA LEU A 115 2.30 4.35 12.41
C LEU A 115 1.75 5.54 11.62
N LYS A 116 1.62 6.73 12.24
CA LYS A 116 1.22 7.94 11.52
C LYS A 116 2.19 8.33 10.41
N ALA A 117 3.46 7.89 10.47
CA ALA A 117 4.42 8.07 9.37
C ALA A 117 3.94 7.43 8.05
N LEU A 118 3.09 6.39 8.12
CA LEU A 118 2.51 5.70 6.97
C LEU A 118 1.26 6.40 6.40
N LEU A 119 0.83 7.51 7.02
CA LEU A 119 -0.16 8.43 6.46
C LEU A 119 0.56 9.49 5.64
N VAL A 120 0.22 9.59 4.36
CA VAL A 120 0.82 10.57 3.45
C VAL A 120 -0.27 11.43 2.84
N CYS A 121 -0.07 12.75 2.86
CA CYS A 121 -0.95 13.71 2.19
C CYS A 121 -0.21 14.31 1.00
N TRP A 122 -0.72 14.07 -0.21
CA TRP A 122 -0.24 14.69 -1.44
C TRP A 122 -1.02 15.98 -1.68
N VAL A 123 -0.32 17.10 -1.50
CA VAL A 123 -0.84 18.44 -1.68
C VAL A 123 -0.31 19.03 -3.00
N PRO A 124 -1.18 19.39 -3.95
CA PRO A 124 -0.76 20.09 -5.15
C PRO A 124 -0.24 21.51 -4.84
N GLN A 125 0.41 22.15 -5.81
CA GLN A 125 0.74 23.57 -5.69
C GLN A 125 -0.52 24.44 -5.62
N LYS A 126 -0.33 25.68 -5.13
CA LYS A 126 -1.37 26.71 -5.22
C LYS A 126 -1.66 27.01 -6.68
N LEU A 127 -2.93 27.00 -7.02
CA LEU A 127 -3.37 27.22 -8.40
C LEU A 127 -3.23 28.68 -8.79
N SER A 128 -2.50 28.94 -9.88
CA SER A 128 -2.42 30.29 -10.45
C SER A 128 -3.76 30.68 -11.11
N PRO A 129 -4.07 31.99 -11.25
CA PRO A 129 -5.29 32.42 -11.94
C PRO A 129 -5.35 31.94 -13.40
N GLU A 130 -4.21 31.88 -14.07
CA GLU A 130 -4.10 31.44 -15.47
C GLU A 130 -4.38 29.94 -15.60
N ASP A 131 -3.74 29.11 -14.75
CA ASP A 131 -3.97 27.66 -14.72
C ASP A 131 -5.41 27.34 -14.33
N ARG A 132 -5.97 28.10 -13.37
CA ARG A 132 -7.37 27.95 -12.97
C ARG A 132 -8.30 28.18 -14.16
N GLN A 133 -8.11 29.27 -14.88
CA GLN A 133 -8.93 29.57 -16.05
C GLN A 133 -8.83 28.46 -17.11
N LEU A 134 -7.62 27.97 -17.38
CA LEU A 134 -7.39 26.89 -18.34
C LEU A 134 -8.12 25.60 -17.94
N ILE A 135 -7.97 25.18 -16.68
CA ILE A 135 -8.59 23.97 -16.13
C ILE A 135 -10.12 24.10 -16.15
N GLU A 136 -10.67 25.21 -15.67
CA GLU A 136 -12.12 25.45 -15.66
C GLU A 136 -12.71 25.42 -17.08
N GLU A 137 -12.03 26.05 -18.05
CA GLU A 137 -12.48 26.02 -19.44
C GLU A 137 -12.48 24.59 -19.99
N TYR A 138 -11.39 23.84 -19.76
CA TYR A 138 -11.29 22.45 -20.22
C TYR A 138 -12.36 21.54 -19.60
N LEU A 139 -12.52 21.57 -18.28
CA LEU A 139 -13.52 20.77 -17.56
C LEU A 139 -14.94 21.16 -17.98
N GLY A 140 -15.20 22.46 -18.16
CA GLY A 140 -16.48 22.96 -18.67
C GLY A 140 -16.80 22.43 -20.06
N MET A 141 -15.82 22.45 -20.98
CA MET A 141 -15.96 21.87 -22.32
C MET A 141 -16.20 20.37 -22.26
N GLN A 142 -15.47 19.66 -21.39
CA GLN A 142 -15.59 18.21 -21.23
C GLN A 142 -17.02 17.81 -20.81
N GLN A 143 -17.57 18.46 -19.77
CA GLN A 143 -18.93 18.20 -19.29
C GLN A 143 -20.01 18.55 -20.32
N LEU A 144 -19.78 19.58 -21.13
CA LEU A 144 -20.72 20.04 -22.15
C LEU A 144 -20.60 19.28 -23.49
N SER A 145 -19.53 18.50 -23.70
CA SER A 145 -19.26 17.80 -24.96
C SER A 145 -20.30 16.75 -25.37
N LEU A 146 -21.09 16.26 -24.42
CA LEU A 146 -22.24 15.39 -24.70
C LEU A 146 -23.40 16.16 -25.34
N ARG A 147 -23.57 17.43 -24.97
CA ARG A 147 -24.62 18.32 -25.48
C ARG A 147 -24.18 19.08 -26.74
N PHE A 148 -22.90 19.42 -26.83
CA PHE A 148 -22.30 20.16 -27.95
C PHE A 148 -21.10 19.37 -28.50
N PRO A 149 -21.33 18.43 -29.45
CA PRO A 149 -20.29 17.56 -29.99
C PRO A 149 -19.11 18.29 -30.65
N GLU A 150 -19.32 19.53 -31.11
CA GLU A 150 -18.31 20.40 -31.74
C GLU A 150 -17.12 20.66 -30.80
N LEU A 151 -17.37 20.65 -29.49
CA LEU A 151 -16.33 20.83 -28.47
C LEU A 151 -15.31 19.68 -28.44
N LYS A 152 -15.62 18.51 -29.01
CA LYS A 152 -14.72 17.35 -29.00
C LYS A 152 -13.41 17.62 -29.75
N GLN A 153 -13.44 18.40 -30.82
CA GLN A 153 -12.23 18.73 -31.58
C GLN A 153 -11.33 19.66 -30.76
N THR A 154 -11.89 20.73 -30.18
CA THR A 154 -11.17 21.65 -29.31
C THR A 154 -10.62 20.96 -28.05
N LEU A 155 -11.38 20.01 -27.49
CA LEU A 155 -10.90 19.20 -26.37
C LEU A 155 -9.65 18.41 -26.74
N LYS A 156 -9.66 17.69 -27.88
CA LYS A 156 -8.48 16.93 -28.35
C LYS A 156 -7.24 17.80 -28.48
N GLU A 157 -7.40 19.01 -29.03
CA GLU A 157 -6.30 19.96 -29.22
C GLU A 157 -5.75 20.46 -27.87
N ARG A 158 -6.61 20.63 -26.87
CA ARG A 158 -6.23 21.16 -25.55
C ARG A 158 -5.88 20.10 -24.51
N THR A 159 -6.17 18.81 -24.76
CA THR A 159 -5.92 17.71 -23.83
C THR A 159 -4.46 17.64 -23.39
N ARG A 160 -3.50 17.84 -24.31
CA ARG A 160 -2.08 17.80 -23.97
C ARG A 160 -1.71 18.90 -22.97
N THR A 161 -2.13 20.13 -23.23
CA THR A 161 -1.85 21.27 -22.35
C THR A 161 -2.51 21.07 -21.00
N PHE A 162 -3.77 20.63 -20.98
CA PHE A 162 -4.47 20.30 -19.73
C PHE A 162 -3.72 19.23 -18.91
N HIS A 163 -3.32 18.12 -19.52
CA HIS A 163 -2.57 17.07 -18.84
C HIS A 163 -1.23 17.58 -18.31
N GLN A 164 -0.53 18.43 -19.06
CA GLN A 164 0.73 19.03 -18.62
C GLN A 164 0.51 19.94 -17.40
N THR A 165 -0.46 20.86 -17.47
CA THR A 165 -0.81 21.76 -16.36
C THR A 165 -1.18 20.97 -15.09
N ILE A 166 -1.99 19.91 -15.21
CA ILE A 166 -2.34 19.06 -14.08
C ILE A 166 -1.13 18.30 -13.53
N THR A 167 -0.27 17.80 -14.42
CA THR A 167 0.95 17.10 -14.02
C THR A 167 1.84 18.03 -13.21
N ASP A 168 2.12 19.23 -13.72
CA ASP A 168 2.96 20.22 -13.06
C ASP A 168 2.35 20.64 -11.72
N LEU A 169 1.04 20.90 -11.68
CA LEU A 169 0.31 21.26 -10.46
C LEU A 169 0.51 20.25 -9.33
N TYR A 170 0.43 18.94 -9.60
CA TYR A 170 0.59 17.91 -8.57
C TYR A 170 2.06 17.55 -8.32
N TYR A 171 2.89 17.46 -9.36
CA TYR A 171 4.27 17.01 -9.23
C TYR A 171 5.22 18.06 -8.68
N GLU A 172 4.93 19.34 -8.91
CA GLU A 172 5.65 20.45 -8.25
C GLU A 172 5.06 20.79 -6.87
N GLY A 173 3.99 20.10 -6.47
CA GLY A 173 3.42 20.14 -5.13
C GLY A 173 4.33 19.49 -4.09
N ARG A 174 3.72 18.93 -3.04
CA ARG A 174 4.44 18.34 -1.92
C ARG A 174 3.73 17.12 -1.34
N LEU A 175 4.54 16.20 -0.83
CA LEU A 175 4.13 15.08 0.00
C LEU A 175 4.39 15.45 1.46
N LEU A 176 3.34 15.37 2.28
CA LEU A 176 3.38 15.57 3.72
C LEU A 176 3.23 14.22 4.40
N TYR A 177 4.24 13.81 5.15
CA TYR A 177 4.20 12.60 5.96
C TYR A 177 3.59 12.92 7.33
N GLY A 178 2.84 11.97 7.91
CA GLY A 178 2.17 12.19 9.18
C GLY A 178 3.12 12.32 10.38
N ASP A 179 4.39 11.97 10.23
CA ASP A 179 5.44 12.25 11.21
C ASP A 179 5.95 13.70 11.16
N GLY A 180 5.60 14.47 10.13
CA GLY A 180 5.94 15.88 9.96
C GLY A 180 7.42 16.12 9.64
N GLU A 181 8.21 15.07 9.43
CA GLU A 181 9.67 15.20 9.35
C GLU A 181 10.17 15.69 7.99
N VAL A 182 9.42 15.45 6.90
CA VAL A 182 9.89 15.78 5.55
C VAL A 182 8.80 16.23 4.58
N TYR A 183 9.21 17.18 3.74
CA TYR A 183 8.51 17.62 2.55
C TYR A 183 9.28 17.09 1.34
N GLU A 184 8.64 16.22 0.57
CA GLU A 184 9.20 15.73 -0.69
C GLU A 184 8.38 16.24 -1.87
N ARG A 185 9.06 16.64 -2.94
CA ARG A 185 8.39 16.96 -4.21
C ARG A 185 8.25 15.68 -5.04
N PRO A 186 7.03 15.31 -5.48
CA PRO A 186 6.86 14.15 -6.34
C PRO A 186 7.69 14.22 -7.64
N SER A 187 8.01 15.42 -8.15
CA SER A 187 8.87 15.60 -9.32
C SER A 187 10.27 14.99 -9.18
N ARG A 188 10.79 14.83 -7.95
CA ARG A 188 12.06 14.14 -7.70
C ARG A 188 11.99 12.63 -7.92
N ILE A 189 10.79 12.04 -7.82
CA ILE A 189 10.55 10.61 -8.08
C ILE A 189 10.38 10.37 -9.59
N GLY A 190 9.74 11.32 -10.28
CA GLY A 190 9.43 11.24 -11.71
C GLY A 190 8.06 10.60 -12.01
N LEU A 191 7.70 10.58 -13.29
CA LEU A 191 6.40 10.11 -13.78
C LEU A 191 6.39 8.58 -13.89
N LEU A 192 6.11 7.91 -12.78
CA LEU A 192 5.96 6.46 -12.70
C LEU A 192 4.48 6.04 -12.72
N PRO A 193 4.15 4.84 -13.24
CA PRO A 193 2.87 4.21 -12.96
C PRO A 193 2.53 4.29 -11.47
N PHE A 194 1.27 4.57 -11.15
CA PHE A 194 0.88 4.97 -9.79
C PHE A 194 1.25 3.94 -8.71
N ASP A 195 1.21 2.64 -9.00
CA ASP A 195 1.67 1.57 -8.10
C ASP A 195 3.17 1.65 -7.79
N LYS A 196 4.00 1.98 -8.79
CA LYS A 196 5.44 2.19 -8.63
C LYS A 196 5.74 3.51 -7.90
N LEU A 197 4.94 4.54 -8.15
CA LEU A 197 5.02 5.80 -7.41
C LEU A 197 4.75 5.57 -5.92
N LEU A 198 3.71 4.81 -5.58
CA LEU A 198 3.40 4.46 -4.18
C LEU A 198 4.56 3.76 -3.48
N ALA A 199 5.27 2.87 -4.18
CA ALA A 199 6.45 2.21 -3.62
C ALA A 199 7.56 3.20 -3.24
N GLN A 200 7.73 4.29 -4.00
CA GLN A 200 8.71 5.34 -3.71
C GLN A 200 8.22 6.27 -2.59
N VAL A 201 6.96 6.70 -2.66
CA VAL A 201 6.33 7.55 -1.63
C VAL A 201 6.35 6.88 -0.26
N LEU A 202 6.09 5.58 -0.19
CA LEU A 202 6.05 4.86 1.08
C LEU A 202 7.40 4.25 1.49
N ASP A 203 8.45 4.34 0.67
CA ASP A 203 9.73 3.67 0.96
C ASP A 203 10.36 4.16 2.26
N ARG A 204 10.47 5.49 2.43
CA ARG A 204 11.02 6.10 3.65
C ARG A 204 10.22 5.72 4.90
N PRO A 205 8.91 5.99 5.00
CA PRO A 205 8.19 5.68 6.23
C PRO A 205 8.19 4.17 6.52
N LEU A 206 8.13 3.30 5.50
CA LEU A 206 8.27 1.86 5.70
C LEU A 206 9.65 1.46 6.23
N LYS A 207 10.74 2.05 5.74
CA LYS A 207 12.09 1.82 6.27
C LYS A 207 12.24 2.28 7.72
N ASN A 208 11.61 3.39 8.09
CA ASN A 208 11.64 3.91 9.46
C ASN A 208 10.86 3.02 10.43
N ILE A 209 9.69 2.52 10.03
CA ILE A 209 8.86 1.64 10.87
C ILE A 209 9.43 0.20 10.90
N HIS A 210 10.03 -0.25 9.80
CA HIS A 210 10.53 -1.62 9.64
C HIS A 210 12.04 -1.66 9.30
N PRO A 211 12.92 -1.14 10.18
CA PRO A 211 14.35 -1.00 9.90
C PRO A 211 15.06 -2.34 9.65
N LEU A 212 14.51 -3.46 10.15
CA LEU A 212 15.10 -4.78 10.00
C LEU A 212 14.55 -5.55 8.78
N HIS A 213 13.57 -5.01 8.04
CA HIS A 213 12.94 -5.74 6.94
C HIS A 213 13.93 -6.13 5.83
N MET A 214 14.91 -5.28 5.51
CA MET A 214 15.93 -5.59 4.49
C MET A 214 16.70 -6.88 4.77
N SER A 215 16.87 -7.24 6.05
CA SER A 215 17.60 -8.46 6.41
C SER A 215 16.80 -9.73 6.16
N VAL A 216 15.47 -9.62 6.13
CA VAL A 216 14.52 -10.74 6.00
C VAL A 216 13.74 -10.71 4.68
N MET A 217 13.98 -9.71 3.85
CA MET A 217 13.27 -9.54 2.58
C MET A 217 13.53 -10.73 1.64
N PRO A 218 12.53 -11.15 0.84
CA PRO A 218 12.74 -12.20 -0.15
C PRO A 218 13.81 -11.79 -1.17
N ARG A 219 14.70 -12.72 -1.53
CA ARG A 219 15.69 -12.55 -2.62
C ARG A 219 15.17 -13.09 -3.96
N ILE A 220 13.86 -13.32 -4.04
CA ILE A 220 13.14 -13.70 -5.24
C ILE A 220 12.07 -12.67 -5.55
N GLU A 221 11.74 -12.54 -6.82
CA GLU A 221 10.82 -11.50 -7.26
C GLU A 221 9.35 -11.82 -7.04
N PHE A 222 9.01 -13.09 -7.15
CA PHE A 222 7.64 -13.53 -7.08
C PHE A 222 7.58 -14.94 -6.49
N PHE A 223 6.58 -15.13 -5.64
CA PHE A 223 6.18 -16.44 -5.17
C PHE A 223 4.67 -16.48 -4.92
N SER A 224 4.04 -17.61 -5.21
CA SER A 224 2.61 -17.82 -5.06
C SER A 224 2.28 -18.63 -3.80
N GLU A 225 1.03 -18.55 -3.33
CA GLU A 225 0.54 -19.42 -2.25
C GLU A 225 0.69 -20.92 -2.57
N GLU A 226 0.56 -21.30 -3.84
CA GLU A 226 0.75 -22.69 -4.26
C GLU A 226 2.19 -23.14 -4.05
N GLN A 227 3.17 -22.28 -4.36
CA GLN A 227 4.58 -22.53 -4.08
C GLN A 227 4.83 -22.65 -2.58
N ILE A 228 4.18 -21.83 -1.74
CA ILE A 228 4.24 -21.95 -0.28
C ILE A 228 3.65 -23.28 0.21
N ARG A 229 2.50 -23.71 -0.33
CA ARG A 229 1.90 -25.03 0.00
C ARG A 229 2.82 -26.19 -0.39
N LYS A 230 3.44 -26.11 -1.57
CA LYS A 230 4.43 -27.11 -2.03
C LYS A 230 5.63 -27.16 -1.10
N LEU A 231 6.18 -26.00 -0.75
CA LEU A 231 7.30 -25.86 0.18
C LEU A 231 6.95 -26.45 1.56
N TYR A 232 5.75 -26.17 2.05
CA TYR A 232 5.27 -26.71 3.33
C TYR A 232 5.24 -28.25 3.33
N LYS A 233 4.56 -28.83 2.34
CA LYS A 233 4.38 -30.29 2.22
C LYS A 233 5.69 -31.05 2.04
N HIS A 234 6.58 -30.54 1.20
CA HIS A 234 7.77 -31.28 0.76
C HIS A 234 9.02 -30.99 1.57
N PHE A 235 9.06 -29.87 2.30
CA PHE A 235 10.24 -29.49 3.09
C PHE A 235 9.89 -29.16 4.55
N ILE A 236 9.02 -28.19 4.82
CA ILE A 236 8.76 -27.71 6.19
C ILE A 236 8.24 -28.85 7.09
N LEU A 237 7.25 -29.61 6.62
CA LEU A 237 6.68 -30.72 7.39
C LEU A 237 7.67 -31.88 7.60
N LYS A 238 8.60 -32.09 6.65
CA LYS A 238 9.60 -33.16 6.72
C LYS A 238 10.85 -32.77 7.52
N GLY A 239 11.10 -31.48 7.67
CA GLY A 239 12.31 -30.92 8.30
C GLY A 239 13.61 -31.06 7.50
N LYS A 240 13.65 -31.85 6.42
CA LYS A 240 14.84 -32.07 5.58
C LYS A 240 14.46 -32.43 4.15
N ILE A 241 15.28 -31.99 3.19
CA ILE A 241 15.20 -32.36 1.77
C ILE A 241 16.61 -32.40 1.15
N THR A 242 16.88 -33.36 0.27
CA THR A 242 18.18 -33.40 -0.43
C THR A 242 18.26 -32.28 -1.48
N LEU A 243 19.47 -31.85 -1.85
CA LEU A 243 19.63 -30.83 -2.89
C LEU A 243 19.03 -31.29 -4.23
N GLN A 244 19.21 -32.57 -4.57
CA GLN A 244 18.64 -33.18 -5.77
C GLN A 244 17.10 -33.19 -5.72
N GLU A 245 16.49 -33.64 -4.62
CA GLU A 245 15.02 -33.65 -4.50
C GLU A 245 14.45 -32.23 -4.52
N ALA A 246 15.16 -31.26 -3.92
CA ALA A 246 14.75 -29.86 -3.96
C ALA A 246 14.80 -29.30 -5.39
N GLU A 247 15.81 -29.67 -6.18
CA GLU A 247 15.93 -29.26 -7.59
C GLU A 247 14.85 -29.90 -8.46
N GLU A 248 14.66 -31.22 -8.38
CA GLU A 248 13.62 -31.97 -9.11
C GLU A 248 12.21 -31.42 -8.81
N ARG A 249 11.98 -30.94 -7.58
CA ARG A 249 10.71 -30.33 -7.18
C ARG A 249 10.65 -28.82 -7.42
N GLY A 250 11.70 -28.17 -7.91
CA GLY A 250 11.74 -26.72 -8.12
C GLY A 250 11.62 -25.90 -6.82
N LEU A 251 12.11 -26.44 -5.69
CA LEU A 251 12.07 -25.82 -4.36
C LEU A 251 13.35 -25.10 -3.99
N THR A 252 14.47 -25.36 -4.67
CA THR A 252 15.79 -24.81 -4.36
C THR A 252 15.77 -23.29 -4.16
N VAL A 253 15.14 -22.57 -5.10
CA VAL A 253 15.03 -21.10 -5.06
C VAL A 253 14.16 -20.64 -3.88
N LEU A 254 13.03 -21.30 -3.60
CA LEU A 254 12.17 -20.95 -2.45
C LEU A 254 12.88 -21.21 -1.11
N ILE A 255 13.62 -22.31 -1.01
CA ILE A 255 14.36 -22.64 0.21
C ILE A 255 15.49 -21.63 0.44
N ARG A 256 16.32 -21.38 -0.59
CA ARG A 256 17.49 -20.51 -0.47
C ARG A 256 17.12 -19.02 -0.35
N ASP A 257 16.25 -18.55 -1.22
CA ASP A 257 16.05 -17.12 -1.45
C ASP A 257 14.81 -16.56 -0.75
N LEU A 258 13.90 -17.42 -0.28
CA LEU A 258 12.74 -17.01 0.53
C LEU A 258 12.88 -17.45 2.00
N MET A 259 13.20 -18.71 2.30
CA MET A 259 13.37 -19.16 3.69
C MET A 259 14.74 -18.83 4.29
N GLY A 260 15.79 -18.76 3.47
CA GLY A 260 17.14 -18.39 3.89
C GLY A 260 17.21 -17.03 4.60
N PRO A 261 16.70 -15.93 4.01
CA PRO A 261 16.65 -14.62 4.67
C PRO A 261 15.87 -14.60 5.99
N LEU A 262 14.92 -15.52 6.17
CA LEU A 262 14.14 -15.65 7.41
C LEU A 262 14.91 -16.42 8.51
N GLY A 263 16.10 -16.94 8.22
CA GLY A 263 16.89 -17.72 9.17
C GLY A 263 16.30 -19.11 9.46
N LEU A 264 15.53 -19.67 8.52
CA LEU A 264 14.80 -20.93 8.74
C LEU A 264 15.52 -22.18 8.18
N VAL A 265 16.65 -22.00 7.49
CA VAL A 265 17.29 -23.08 6.72
C VAL A 265 18.80 -23.09 6.91
N ARG A 266 19.36 -24.29 7.11
CA ARG A 266 20.78 -24.57 6.94
C ARG A 266 21.02 -25.59 5.83
N THR A 267 22.17 -25.47 5.18
CA THR A 267 22.70 -26.54 4.33
C THR A 267 23.61 -27.43 5.17
N LYS A 268 23.26 -28.71 5.32
CA LYS A 268 24.09 -29.72 6.00
C LYS A 268 24.41 -30.84 5.01
N GLY A 269 25.67 -30.88 4.54
CA GLY A 269 26.09 -31.79 3.48
C GLY A 269 25.34 -31.54 2.17
N ARG A 270 24.74 -32.58 1.59
CA ARG A 270 23.91 -32.50 0.36
C ARG A 270 22.42 -32.37 0.65
N SER A 271 22.05 -31.66 1.72
CA SER A 271 20.65 -31.46 2.10
C SER A 271 20.40 -30.08 2.69
N TYR A 272 19.20 -29.56 2.43
CA TYR A 272 18.61 -28.49 3.20
C TYR A 272 17.93 -29.06 4.44
N VAL A 273 18.11 -28.39 5.57
CA VAL A 273 17.53 -28.76 6.87
C VAL A 273 16.79 -27.54 7.41
N LEU A 274 15.56 -27.75 7.86
CA LEU A 274 14.78 -26.77 8.58
C LEU A 274 15.42 -26.58 9.95
N GLU A 275 15.80 -25.35 10.27
CA GLU A 275 16.40 -25.01 11.56
C GLU A 275 15.73 -23.74 12.08
N VAL A 276 15.01 -23.87 13.19
CA VAL A 276 14.38 -22.75 13.87
C VAL A 276 15.19 -22.49 15.14
N SER A 277 16.18 -21.60 15.03
CA SER A 277 17.16 -21.33 16.08
C SER A 277 17.01 -19.92 16.64
N PRO A 278 17.01 -19.73 17.98
CA PRO A 278 17.00 -18.40 18.60
C PRO A 278 18.32 -17.62 18.41
N GLU A 279 19.33 -18.19 17.75
CA GLU A 279 20.51 -17.45 17.29
C GLU A 279 20.15 -16.46 16.17
N GLU A 280 19.13 -16.79 15.37
CA GLU A 280 18.62 -15.91 14.32
C GLU A 280 17.71 -14.84 14.92
N LYS A 281 18.02 -13.56 14.65
CA LYS A 281 17.37 -12.40 15.30
C LYS A 281 15.84 -12.40 15.16
N LEU A 282 15.32 -12.78 13.99
CA LEU A 282 13.87 -12.85 13.75
C LEU A 282 13.22 -13.94 14.60
N ILE A 283 13.84 -15.11 14.69
CA ILE A 283 13.32 -16.26 15.43
C ILE A 283 13.40 -16.00 16.94
N LYS A 284 14.49 -15.39 17.42
CA LYS A 284 14.57 -14.89 18.79
C LYS A 284 13.41 -13.96 19.11
N HIS A 285 13.19 -12.95 18.25
CA HIS A 285 12.10 -11.99 18.45
C HIS A 285 10.72 -12.65 18.42
N LEU A 286 10.48 -13.61 17.52
CA LEU A 286 9.27 -14.43 17.51
C LEU A 286 9.06 -15.10 18.88
N PHE A 287 10.09 -15.74 19.44
CA PHE A 287 9.98 -16.41 20.73
C PHE A 287 9.87 -15.45 21.90
N ASP A 288 10.45 -14.26 21.83
CA ASP A 288 10.26 -13.23 22.85
C ASP A 288 8.79 -12.73 22.88
N LEU A 289 8.09 -12.75 21.73
CA LEU A 289 6.66 -12.40 21.64
C LEU A 289 5.72 -13.53 22.08
N ILE A 290 6.14 -14.80 21.97
CA ILE A 290 5.32 -15.95 22.36
C ILE A 290 5.54 -16.26 23.85
N GLY A 291 4.56 -15.88 24.67
CA GLY A 291 4.43 -16.26 26.08
C GLY A 291 3.42 -17.38 26.28
N GLU A 292 2.84 -17.44 27.47
CA GLU A 292 1.72 -18.34 27.76
C GLU A 292 0.42 -17.72 27.22
N GLY A 293 -0.10 -18.26 26.11
CA GLY A 293 -1.39 -17.85 25.55
C GLY A 293 -1.33 -16.57 24.71
N THR A 294 -0.24 -16.34 23.97
CA THR A 294 -0.16 -15.19 23.06
C THR A 294 -1.24 -15.29 21.98
N GLU A 295 -2.14 -14.30 21.96
CA GLU A 295 -3.18 -14.17 20.94
C GLU A 295 -2.59 -14.02 19.53
N TRP A 296 -3.14 -14.75 18.56
CA TRP A 296 -2.67 -14.75 17.18
C TRP A 296 -2.64 -13.34 16.58
N PHE A 297 -3.71 -12.57 16.79
CA PHE A 297 -3.83 -11.22 16.24
C PHE A 297 -2.73 -10.28 16.79
N SER A 298 -2.42 -10.39 18.08
CA SER A 298 -1.34 -9.61 18.70
C SER A 298 0.02 -9.98 18.13
N LEU A 299 0.28 -11.27 17.90
CA LEU A 299 1.52 -11.75 17.28
C LEU A 299 1.65 -11.26 15.83
N VAL A 300 0.59 -11.39 15.03
CA VAL A 300 0.51 -10.90 13.65
C VAL A 300 0.82 -9.42 13.61
N ARG A 301 0.16 -8.62 14.46
CA ARG A 301 0.39 -7.18 14.53
C ARG A 301 1.84 -6.86 14.88
N ALA A 302 2.42 -7.50 15.89
CA ALA A 302 3.80 -7.25 16.30
C ALA A 302 4.81 -7.55 15.17
N LEU A 303 4.62 -8.64 14.43
CA LEU A 303 5.54 -9.04 13.36
C LEU A 303 5.33 -8.27 12.05
N LYS A 304 4.08 -7.93 11.71
CA LYS A 304 3.74 -7.15 10.49
C LYS A 304 3.97 -5.65 10.67
N LYS A 305 3.66 -5.09 11.84
CA LYS A 305 3.67 -3.64 12.09
C LYS A 305 4.87 -3.17 12.93
N GLY A 306 5.63 -4.10 13.54
CA GLY A 306 6.87 -3.80 14.24
C GLY A 306 8.11 -3.80 13.33
N GLN A 307 9.30 -3.82 13.92
CA GLN A 307 10.59 -3.59 13.23
C GLN A 307 10.92 -4.50 12.03
N TRP A 308 10.26 -5.66 11.92
CA TRP A 308 10.51 -6.65 10.87
C TRP A 308 9.63 -6.48 9.64
N GLY A 309 8.46 -5.86 9.80
CA GLY A 309 7.54 -5.59 8.71
C GLY A 309 7.16 -6.82 7.88
N LEU A 310 6.94 -8.00 8.46
CA LEU A 310 6.72 -9.21 7.65
C LEU A 310 5.48 -9.09 6.75
N SER A 311 5.55 -9.64 5.53
CA SER A 311 4.36 -9.90 4.72
C SER A 311 3.60 -11.12 5.24
N ASP A 312 2.34 -11.28 4.83
CA ASP A 312 1.49 -12.41 5.27
C ASP A 312 2.13 -13.77 4.96
N LEU A 313 2.74 -13.91 3.79
CA LEU A 313 3.38 -15.17 3.39
C LEU A 313 4.67 -15.43 4.18
N GLN A 314 5.46 -14.41 4.48
CA GLN A 314 6.65 -14.57 5.35
C GLN A 314 6.23 -14.94 6.78
N LEU A 315 5.18 -14.30 7.30
CA LEU A 315 4.62 -14.63 8.60
C LEU A 315 4.17 -16.10 8.66
N GLN A 316 3.43 -16.56 7.64
CA GLN A 316 3.03 -17.96 7.52
C GLN A 316 4.24 -18.90 7.50
N LEU A 317 5.30 -18.59 6.76
CA LEU A 317 6.51 -19.42 6.72
C LEU A 317 7.20 -19.53 8.07
N VAL A 318 7.38 -18.40 8.76
CA VAL A 318 8.04 -18.36 10.06
C VAL A 318 7.26 -19.17 11.10
N VAL A 319 5.96 -18.91 11.22
CA VAL A 319 5.13 -19.56 12.25
C VAL A 319 4.91 -21.04 11.91
N SER A 320 4.65 -21.38 10.65
CA SER A 320 4.49 -22.78 10.23
C SER A 320 5.77 -23.60 10.43
N SER A 321 6.94 -22.99 10.25
CA SER A 321 8.24 -23.63 10.52
C SER A 321 8.47 -23.85 12.02
N ALA A 322 8.13 -22.87 12.86
CA ALA A 322 8.21 -22.99 14.32
C ALA A 322 7.26 -24.07 14.86
N VAL A 323 6.07 -24.23 14.26
CA VAL A 323 5.14 -25.30 14.64
C VAL A 323 5.59 -26.66 14.11
N ALA A 324 6.04 -26.75 12.86
CA ALA A 324 6.50 -28.00 12.27
C ALA A 324 7.77 -28.56 12.96
N SER A 325 8.63 -27.68 13.47
CA SER A 325 9.78 -28.05 14.30
C SER A 325 9.42 -28.38 15.76
N GLY A 326 8.13 -28.28 16.13
CA GLY A 326 7.64 -28.61 17.47
C GLY A 326 8.01 -27.58 18.55
N GLN A 327 8.48 -26.39 18.19
CA GLN A 327 8.85 -25.34 19.15
C GLN A 327 7.67 -24.46 19.56
N VAL A 328 6.63 -24.43 18.73
CA VAL A 328 5.38 -23.69 18.98
C VAL A 328 4.20 -24.63 18.81
N SER A 329 3.19 -24.49 19.66
CA SER A 329 1.93 -25.21 19.57
C SER A 329 0.76 -24.22 19.41
N LEU A 330 -0.18 -24.56 18.54
CA LEU A 330 -1.39 -23.78 18.30
C LEU A 330 -2.53 -24.31 19.16
N TYR A 331 -3.37 -23.41 19.68
CA TYR A 331 -4.52 -23.75 20.50
C TYR A 331 -5.76 -22.97 20.06
N ASN A 332 -6.91 -23.63 20.13
CA ASN A 332 -8.21 -23.00 20.07
C ASN A 332 -8.88 -23.18 21.43
N ARG A 333 -9.08 -22.10 22.17
CA ARG A 333 -9.38 -22.19 23.61
C ARG A 333 -8.29 -23.06 24.27
N ASP A 334 -8.63 -24.19 24.88
CA ASP A 334 -7.65 -25.06 25.54
C ASP A 334 -7.29 -26.32 24.73
N GLU A 335 -7.79 -26.47 23.50
CA GLU A 335 -7.53 -27.64 22.67
C GLU A 335 -6.40 -27.39 21.67
N PRO A 336 -5.41 -28.31 21.57
CA PRO A 336 -4.33 -28.17 20.61
C PRO A 336 -4.82 -28.38 19.18
N VAL A 337 -4.38 -27.52 18.27
CA VAL A 337 -4.75 -27.54 16.85
C VAL A 337 -3.58 -28.06 16.02
N ARG A 338 -3.84 -29.04 15.15
CA ARG A 338 -2.85 -29.53 14.19
C ARG A 338 -2.92 -28.71 12.90
N ILE A 339 -1.76 -28.34 12.38
CA ILE A 339 -1.64 -27.68 11.07
C ILE A 339 -1.69 -28.75 9.98
N THR A 340 -2.62 -28.59 9.03
CA THR A 340 -2.67 -29.41 7.80
C THR A 340 -1.96 -28.74 6.62
N GLY A 341 -1.78 -27.42 6.70
CA GLY A 341 -1.12 -26.60 5.69
C GLY A 341 -1.04 -25.13 6.11
N PRO A 342 -0.27 -24.30 5.38
CA PRO A 342 -0.09 -22.87 5.68
C PRO A 342 -1.41 -22.07 5.62
N GLU A 343 -2.42 -22.56 4.90
CA GLU A 343 -3.77 -21.98 4.87
C GLU A 343 -4.50 -22.01 6.23
N THR A 344 -4.03 -22.80 7.20
CA THR A 344 -4.58 -22.79 8.57
C THR A 344 -4.48 -21.39 9.20
N PHE A 345 -3.43 -20.64 8.83
CA PHE A 345 -3.20 -19.28 9.32
C PHE A 345 -4.07 -18.22 8.65
N THR A 346 -4.66 -18.52 7.49
CA THR A 346 -5.58 -17.60 6.77
C THR A 346 -7.04 -17.93 7.01
N ARG A 347 -7.39 -19.21 7.12
CA ARG A 347 -8.76 -19.68 7.34
C ARG A 347 -9.22 -19.56 8.79
N GLY A 348 -8.28 -19.36 9.72
CA GLY A 348 -8.54 -19.39 11.14
C GLY A 348 -8.68 -20.83 11.67
N GLY A 349 -9.06 -20.95 12.94
CA GLY A 349 -9.20 -22.26 13.61
C GLY A 349 -8.32 -22.43 14.85
N PHE A 350 -7.49 -21.43 15.18
CA PHE A 350 -6.80 -21.30 16.46
C PHE A 350 -6.87 -19.84 16.92
N THR A 351 -6.79 -19.63 18.23
CA THR A 351 -6.89 -18.30 18.86
C THR A 351 -5.54 -17.83 19.40
N HIS A 352 -4.75 -18.76 19.95
CA HIS A 352 -3.49 -18.41 20.58
C HIS A 352 -2.39 -19.45 20.37
N LEU A 353 -1.17 -19.04 20.67
CA LEU A 353 0.06 -19.81 20.53
C LEU A 353 0.73 -19.94 21.90
N LYS A 354 1.36 -21.09 22.12
CA LYS A 354 2.22 -21.33 23.28
C LYS A 354 3.56 -21.86 22.79
N LYS A 355 4.64 -21.51 23.49
CA LYS A 355 5.89 -22.26 23.37
C LYS A 355 5.59 -23.71 23.69
N ALA A 356 6.04 -24.62 22.85
CA ALA A 356 5.97 -26.03 23.22
C ALA A 356 6.80 -26.20 24.49
N LYS A 357 6.30 -26.98 25.44
CA LYS A 357 7.16 -27.48 26.52
C LYS A 357 8.22 -28.30 25.81
N THR A 358 9.44 -27.79 25.74
CA THR A 358 10.60 -28.62 25.39
C THR A 358 10.53 -29.84 26.29
N ILE A 359 10.21 -30.99 25.71
CA ILE A 359 10.56 -32.25 26.36
C ILE A 359 12.10 -32.25 26.29
N PRO A 360 12.80 -32.16 27.42
CA PRO A 360 14.26 -32.23 27.43
C PRO A 360 14.77 -33.52 26.78
#